data_AF-A0A9P7BWW3-F1
#
_entry.id   AF-A0A9P7BWW3-F1
#
_cell.length_a   1.000
_cell.length_b   1.000
_cell.length_c   1.000
_cell.angle_alpha   90.00
_cell.angle_beta   90.00
_cell.angle_gamma   90.00
#
_symmetry.space_group_name_H-M   'P 1'
#
loop_
_entity.id
_entity.type
_entity.pdbx_description
1 polymer ?
#
loop_
_entity_poly.entity_id
_entity_poly.type
_entity_poly.pdbx_seq_one_letter_code
_entity_poly.pdbx_strand_id
1 'polypeptide(L)'
;MLRADEIKDIVIKSLVRNGISGDAYTLGPTEQRDGRRVDMLYLPLDKLKESLAPVLVEVPKKIDKDFMGRVIRYALNVFDATGSYPPLVVISTAGFSSKRFRDTAFNQKENDPFYAHPCQSWAESTKFYTPESTAIHMDKDPLDKMMALCHVFFMQEKNIMLLEKYNDTSIQAIYKVTLDIGSTGTDKITKLTADVQSFCDSVECQLEKILNENNGKRQLKYAKDAVHFVRQFKRPCLPSADECAVTPIESACEQQESEDLIFVKEKRRTNAGRFNWANGYIEGRTEGLFQR
;
A
#
# COMPACT_ATOMS: atom_id res chain seq x y z
N MET A 1 -6.86 -7.91 -4.91
CA MET A 1 -6.06 -7.64 -6.13
C MET A 1 -5.32 -8.88 -6.64
N LEU A 2 -4.36 -9.46 -5.92
CA LEU A 2 -3.56 -10.61 -6.39
C LEU A 2 -4.37 -11.86 -6.81
N ARG A 3 -5.62 -11.99 -6.40
CA ARG A 3 -6.51 -13.09 -6.81
C ARG A 3 -7.09 -12.95 -8.22
N ALA A 4 -7.06 -11.75 -8.80
CA ALA A 4 -7.61 -11.51 -10.13
C ALA A 4 -6.74 -12.16 -11.21
N ASP A 5 -7.37 -12.75 -12.21
CA ASP A 5 -6.69 -13.52 -13.25
C ASP A 5 -5.72 -12.65 -14.06
N GLU A 6 -6.06 -11.38 -14.30
CA GLU A 6 -5.19 -10.42 -14.97
C GLU A 6 -3.90 -10.17 -14.17
N ILE A 7 -4.00 -10.09 -12.85
CA ILE A 7 -2.86 -9.83 -11.96
C ILE A 7 -1.99 -11.09 -11.84
N LYS A 8 -2.63 -12.26 -11.71
CA LYS A 8 -1.95 -13.56 -11.76
C LYS A 8 -1.16 -13.71 -13.06
N ASP A 9 -1.78 -13.41 -14.20
CA ASP A 9 -1.13 -13.49 -15.51
C ASP A 9 0.11 -12.59 -15.63
N ILE A 10 0.03 -11.34 -15.13
CA ILE A 10 1.18 -10.42 -15.07
C ILE A 10 2.33 -11.03 -14.28
N VAL A 11 2.06 -11.55 -13.08
CA VAL A 11 3.09 -12.14 -12.22
C VAL A 11 3.72 -13.37 -12.87
N ILE A 12 2.91 -14.32 -13.37
CA ILE A 12 3.41 -15.56 -13.98
C ILE A 12 4.27 -15.26 -15.21
N LYS A 13 3.83 -14.37 -16.11
CA LYS A 13 4.60 -13.99 -17.30
C LYS A 13 5.91 -13.29 -16.96
N SER A 14 5.98 -12.56 -15.85
CA SER A 14 7.22 -11.93 -15.39
C SER A 14 8.28 -12.94 -14.92
N LEU A 15 7.87 -14.16 -14.57
CA LEU A 15 8.72 -15.21 -14.04
C LEU A 15 9.13 -16.21 -15.13
N VAL A 16 8.19 -16.63 -15.96
CA VAL A 16 8.38 -17.76 -16.86
C VAL A 16 8.58 -17.27 -18.30
N ARG A 17 9.77 -17.50 -18.85
CA ARG A 17 10.17 -17.01 -20.18
C ARG A 17 9.50 -17.73 -21.37
N ASN A 18 8.74 -18.80 -21.13
CA ASN A 18 8.25 -19.72 -22.17
C ASN A 18 6.79 -19.44 -22.61
N GLY A 19 6.30 -18.20 -22.47
CA GLY A 19 4.94 -17.83 -22.89
C GLY A 19 3.82 -18.46 -22.06
N ILE A 20 4.14 -18.95 -20.86
CA ILE A 20 3.16 -19.54 -19.93
C ILE A 20 2.29 -18.41 -19.35
N SER A 21 0.97 -18.55 -19.49
CA SER A 21 -0.01 -17.61 -18.95
C SER A 21 -0.43 -17.96 -17.52
N GLY A 22 -1.12 -17.03 -16.88
CA GLY A 22 -1.75 -17.25 -15.57
C GLY A 22 -2.74 -18.42 -15.55
N ASP A 23 -3.28 -18.84 -16.70
CA ASP A 23 -4.26 -19.94 -16.80
C ASP A 23 -3.64 -21.32 -16.52
N ALA A 24 -2.32 -21.42 -16.59
CA ALA A 24 -1.59 -22.62 -16.16
C ALA A 24 -1.59 -22.81 -14.64
N TYR A 25 -2.11 -21.82 -13.90
CA TYR A 25 -2.10 -21.77 -12.45
C TYR A 25 -3.50 -21.52 -11.85
N THR A 26 -3.74 -22.17 -10.72
CA THR A 26 -4.89 -21.93 -9.83
C THR A 26 -4.45 -21.27 -8.53
N LEU A 27 -5.41 -20.72 -7.78
CA LEU A 27 -5.14 -20.15 -6.46
C LEU A 27 -4.90 -21.28 -5.45
N GLY A 28 -3.78 -21.22 -4.76
CA GLY A 28 -3.45 -22.08 -3.63
C GLY A 28 -4.04 -21.60 -2.32
N PRO A 29 -3.96 -22.41 -1.26
CA PRO A 29 -4.36 -21.99 0.07
C PRO A 29 -3.44 -20.87 0.56
N THR A 30 -4.03 -19.77 1.04
CA THR A 30 -3.28 -18.66 1.65
C THR A 30 -2.88 -18.96 3.09
N GLU A 31 -3.59 -19.86 3.77
CA GLU A 31 -3.23 -20.35 5.10
C GLU A 31 -2.33 -21.57 4.99
N GLN A 32 -1.19 -21.53 5.66
CA GLN A 32 -0.16 -22.56 5.66
C GLN A 32 -0.37 -23.52 6.85
N ARG A 33 0.30 -24.69 6.81
CA ARG A 33 0.16 -25.73 7.85
C ARG A 33 0.55 -25.27 9.26
N ASP A 34 1.40 -24.26 9.36
CA ASP A 34 1.83 -23.65 10.62
C ASP A 34 0.91 -22.51 11.11
N GLY A 35 -0.28 -22.36 10.48
CA GLY A 35 -1.26 -21.33 10.80
C GLY A 35 -0.91 -19.94 10.27
N ARG A 36 0.26 -19.78 9.61
CA ARG A 36 0.66 -18.50 9.02
C ARG A 36 -0.04 -18.28 7.69
N ARG A 37 -0.15 -17.01 7.29
CA ARG A 37 -0.78 -16.63 6.03
C ARG A 37 0.21 -16.00 5.08
N VAL A 38 0.23 -16.52 3.86
CA VAL A 38 0.90 -15.90 2.71
C VAL A 38 -0.06 -14.94 2.02
N ASP A 39 0.47 -13.91 1.37
CA ASP A 39 -0.38 -12.98 0.62
C ASP A 39 -0.98 -13.68 -0.61
N MET A 40 -0.16 -14.45 -1.34
CA MET A 40 -0.65 -15.27 -2.44
C MET A 40 0.25 -16.47 -2.75
N LEU A 41 -0.39 -17.60 -3.10
CA LEU A 41 0.26 -18.78 -3.64
C LEU A 41 -0.46 -19.18 -4.93
N TYR A 42 0.27 -19.30 -6.03
CA TYR A 42 -0.24 -19.85 -7.29
C TYR A 42 0.28 -21.28 -7.45
N LEU A 43 -0.64 -22.23 -7.61
CA LEU A 43 -0.32 -23.64 -7.81
C LEU A 43 -0.51 -24.01 -9.28
N PRO A 44 0.42 -24.76 -9.90
CA PRO A 44 0.20 -25.29 -11.23
C PRO A 44 -1.05 -26.17 -11.26
N LEU A 45 -1.77 -26.16 -12.39
CA LEU A 45 -2.83 -27.14 -12.64
C LEU A 45 -2.27 -28.56 -12.54
N ASP A 46 -3.12 -29.52 -12.13
CA ASP A 46 -2.70 -30.91 -11.88
C ASP A 46 -1.87 -31.52 -13.02
N LYS A 47 -2.30 -31.29 -14.27
CA LYS A 47 -1.62 -31.77 -15.48
C LYS A 47 -0.24 -31.13 -15.75
N LEU A 48 0.12 -30.06 -15.05
CA LEU A 48 1.36 -29.30 -15.21
C LEU A 48 2.28 -29.36 -13.98
N LYS A 49 1.87 -30.03 -12.89
CA LYS A 49 2.59 -30.07 -11.62
C LYS A 49 4.02 -30.61 -11.71
N GLU A 50 4.29 -31.51 -12.65
CA GLU A 50 5.64 -32.05 -12.86
C GLU A 50 6.55 -31.12 -13.66
N SER A 51 5.96 -30.16 -14.39
CA SER A 51 6.67 -29.27 -15.32
C SER A 51 6.85 -27.86 -14.79
N LEU A 52 6.02 -27.44 -13.83
CA LEU A 52 5.98 -26.07 -13.32
C LEU A 52 6.10 -26.06 -11.80
N ALA A 53 6.87 -25.12 -11.28
CA ALA A 53 6.93 -24.87 -9.85
C ALA A 53 5.75 -23.98 -9.39
N PRO A 54 5.26 -24.16 -8.14
CA PRO A 54 4.41 -23.19 -7.47
C PRO A 54 5.05 -21.81 -7.40
N VAL A 55 4.25 -20.74 -7.42
CA VAL A 55 4.76 -19.36 -7.31
C VAL A 55 4.26 -18.72 -6.03
N LEU A 56 5.16 -18.17 -5.23
CA LEU A 56 4.87 -17.49 -3.98
C LEU A 56 4.99 -15.97 -4.17
N VAL A 57 3.99 -15.20 -3.73
CA VAL A 57 3.99 -13.74 -3.82
C VAL A 57 3.69 -13.11 -2.47
N GLU A 58 4.50 -12.11 -2.10
CA GLU A 58 4.38 -11.35 -0.84
C GLU A 58 4.45 -9.85 -1.12
N VAL A 59 3.68 -9.05 -0.37
CA VAL A 59 3.59 -7.59 -0.51
C VAL A 59 3.81 -6.92 0.85
N PRO A 60 5.04 -6.98 1.40
CA PRO A 60 5.33 -6.36 2.69
C PRO A 60 5.46 -4.84 2.56
N LYS A 61 5.23 -4.12 3.66
CA LYS A 61 5.60 -2.70 3.71
C LYS A 61 7.12 -2.53 3.61
N LYS A 62 7.89 -3.22 4.46
CA LYS A 62 9.36 -3.17 4.46
C LYS A 62 9.96 -4.58 4.45
N ILE A 63 11.14 -4.69 3.85
CA ILE A 63 11.95 -5.91 3.86
C ILE A 63 12.97 -5.81 5.00
N ASP A 64 12.82 -6.64 6.01
CA ASP A 64 13.72 -6.78 7.16
C ASP A 64 14.08 -8.25 7.43
N LYS A 65 14.87 -8.50 8.47
CA LYS A 65 15.33 -9.85 8.81
C LYS A 65 14.18 -10.77 9.23
N ASP A 66 13.18 -10.24 9.91
CA ASP A 66 12.03 -11.01 10.39
C ASP A 66 11.15 -11.42 9.22
N PHE A 67 10.92 -10.50 8.28
CA PHE A 67 10.29 -10.79 7.00
C PHE A 67 11.06 -11.87 6.23
N MET A 68 12.39 -11.77 6.14
CA MET A 68 13.20 -12.79 5.47
C MET A 68 13.03 -14.17 6.11
N GLY A 69 13.09 -14.27 7.44
CA GLY A 69 12.84 -15.52 8.15
C GLY A 69 11.44 -16.10 7.87
N ARG A 70 10.45 -15.22 7.70
CA ARG A 70 9.08 -15.59 7.37
C ARG A 70 8.94 -16.14 5.94
N VAL A 71 9.47 -15.46 4.93
CA VAL A 71 9.37 -15.93 3.54
C VAL A 71 10.18 -17.20 3.27
N ILE A 72 11.32 -17.38 3.95
CA ILE A 72 12.07 -18.65 3.92
C ILE A 72 11.19 -19.78 4.43
N ARG A 73 10.51 -19.59 5.58
CA ARG A 73 9.57 -20.58 6.12
C ARG A 73 8.45 -20.89 5.13
N TYR A 74 7.88 -19.88 4.50
CA TYR A 74 6.78 -20.04 3.54
C TYR A 74 7.20 -20.88 2.34
N ALA A 75 8.37 -20.60 1.78
CA ALA A 75 8.88 -21.36 0.64
C ALA A 75 9.18 -22.82 1.01
N LEU A 76 9.69 -23.08 2.22
CA LEU A 76 9.87 -24.43 2.74
C LEU A 76 8.53 -25.16 2.96
N ASN A 77 7.52 -24.49 3.50
CA ASN A 77 6.18 -25.08 3.64
C ASN A 77 5.57 -25.45 2.26
N VAL A 78 5.80 -24.62 1.24
CA VAL A 78 5.40 -24.92 -0.14
C VAL A 78 6.16 -26.13 -0.69
N PHE A 79 7.46 -26.22 -0.44
CA PHE A 79 8.28 -27.37 -0.80
C PHE A 79 7.75 -28.65 -0.13
N ASP A 80 7.50 -28.64 1.18
CA ASP A 80 6.96 -29.80 1.91
C ASP A 80 5.59 -30.25 1.38
N ALA A 81 4.80 -29.32 0.82
CA ALA A 81 3.48 -29.62 0.27
C ALA A 81 3.51 -30.10 -1.19
N THR A 82 4.52 -29.72 -1.97
CA THR A 82 4.53 -29.88 -3.44
C THR A 82 5.75 -30.59 -4.01
N GLY A 83 6.79 -30.78 -3.20
CA GLY A 83 8.09 -31.32 -3.62
C GLY A 83 8.94 -30.36 -4.48
N SER A 84 8.51 -29.10 -4.67
CA SER A 84 9.17 -28.12 -5.53
C SER A 84 9.42 -26.80 -4.81
N TYR A 85 10.62 -26.24 -4.95
CA TYR A 85 10.92 -24.92 -4.43
C TYR A 85 10.22 -23.86 -5.28
N PRO A 86 9.50 -22.90 -4.69
CA PRO A 86 8.80 -21.89 -5.48
C PRO A 86 9.75 -20.76 -5.92
N PRO A 87 9.53 -20.14 -7.10
CA PRO A 87 9.93 -18.77 -7.33
C PRO A 87 9.20 -17.83 -6.36
N LEU A 88 9.94 -16.95 -5.70
CA LEU A 88 9.42 -15.94 -4.79
C LEU A 88 9.43 -14.56 -5.45
N VAL A 89 8.27 -13.91 -5.47
CA VAL A 89 8.10 -12.51 -5.85
C VAL A 89 7.74 -11.69 -4.61
N VAL A 90 8.51 -10.65 -4.34
CA VAL A 90 8.23 -9.70 -3.25
C VAL A 90 8.04 -8.32 -3.85
N ILE A 91 6.90 -7.68 -3.58
CA ILE A 91 6.63 -6.29 -3.97
C ILE A 91 6.59 -5.47 -2.69
N SER A 92 7.71 -4.85 -2.33
CA SER A 92 7.78 -4.06 -1.11
C SER A 92 7.37 -2.62 -1.34
N THR A 93 6.43 -2.10 -0.55
CA THR A 93 5.88 -0.75 -0.77
C THR A 93 6.78 0.38 -0.26
N ALA A 94 7.67 0.10 0.68
CA ALA A 94 8.63 1.07 1.24
C ALA A 94 10.10 0.61 1.15
N GLY A 95 10.39 -0.54 0.53
CA GLY A 95 11.74 -1.04 0.31
C GLY A 95 12.38 -1.68 1.56
N PHE A 96 13.71 -1.62 1.65
CA PHE A 96 14.48 -2.28 2.72
C PHE A 96 14.48 -1.48 4.02
N SER A 97 14.57 -2.19 5.16
CA SER A 97 14.69 -1.58 6.48
C SER A 97 15.99 -0.76 6.67
N SER A 98 17.06 -1.14 5.98
CA SER A 98 18.30 -0.36 5.92
C SER A 98 19.09 -0.66 4.65
N LYS A 99 19.83 0.35 4.17
CA LYS A 99 20.77 0.21 3.03
C LYS A 99 21.85 -0.83 3.33
N ARG A 100 22.42 -0.82 4.53
CA ARG A 100 23.42 -1.82 4.95
C ARG A 100 22.89 -3.25 4.84
N PHE A 101 21.65 -3.51 5.26
CA PHE A 101 21.04 -4.84 5.15
C PHE A 101 20.87 -5.24 3.68
N ARG A 102 20.36 -4.33 2.84
CA ARG A 102 20.25 -4.52 1.40
C ARG A 102 21.60 -4.86 0.76
N ASP A 103 22.60 -4.01 0.93
CA ASP A 103 23.90 -4.10 0.26
C ASP A 103 24.73 -5.31 0.70
N THR A 104 24.43 -5.89 1.87
CA THR A 104 25.13 -7.07 2.40
C THR A 104 24.44 -8.39 2.07
N ALA A 105 23.12 -8.39 1.87
CA ALA A 105 22.35 -9.62 1.68
C ALA A 105 21.77 -9.79 0.26
N PHE A 106 21.70 -8.71 -0.52
CA PHE A 106 21.01 -8.70 -1.81
C PHE A 106 21.93 -8.18 -2.91
N ASN A 107 21.69 -8.67 -4.13
CA ASN A 107 22.38 -8.22 -5.33
C ASN A 107 21.36 -7.78 -6.37
N GLN A 108 21.62 -6.69 -7.07
CA GLN A 108 20.86 -6.27 -8.24
C GLN A 108 21.81 -6.25 -9.43
N LYS A 109 21.47 -6.96 -10.51
CA LYS A 109 22.24 -6.86 -11.74
C LYS A 109 21.91 -5.56 -12.45
N GLU A 110 22.83 -5.09 -13.27
CA GLU A 110 22.61 -3.92 -14.10
C GLU A 110 21.35 -4.11 -14.96
N ASN A 111 20.45 -3.13 -14.93
CA ASN A 111 19.16 -3.13 -15.63
C ASN A 111 18.12 -4.15 -15.15
N ASP A 112 18.34 -4.90 -14.06
CA ASP A 112 17.28 -5.71 -13.46
C ASP A 112 16.36 -4.82 -12.62
N PRO A 113 15.01 -4.91 -12.78
CA PRO A 113 14.07 -4.10 -12.00
C PRO A 113 13.86 -4.58 -10.56
N PHE A 114 14.67 -5.53 -10.08
CA PHE A 114 14.53 -6.20 -8.80
C PHE A 114 15.89 -6.54 -8.19
N TYR A 115 15.91 -6.66 -6.87
CA TYR A 115 17.01 -7.30 -6.14
C TYR A 115 16.79 -8.82 -6.07
N ALA A 116 17.88 -9.58 -6.01
CA ALA A 116 17.87 -11.02 -5.78
C ALA A 116 18.60 -11.35 -4.47
N HIS A 117 18.10 -12.36 -3.75
CA HIS A 117 18.72 -12.93 -2.56
C HIS A 117 19.17 -14.37 -2.84
N PRO A 118 20.36 -14.81 -2.39
CA PRO A 118 20.78 -16.21 -2.47
C PRO A 118 19.72 -17.15 -1.86
N CYS A 119 19.33 -18.17 -2.62
CA CYS A 119 18.14 -18.97 -2.29
C CYS A 119 18.21 -20.47 -2.59
N GLN A 120 19.39 -21.01 -2.95
CA GLN A 120 19.52 -22.38 -3.47
C GLN A 120 18.93 -23.48 -2.56
N SER A 121 18.75 -23.22 -1.26
CA SER A 121 18.25 -24.17 -0.28
C SER A 121 16.80 -23.97 0.16
N TRP A 122 16.09 -22.98 -0.38
CA TRP A 122 14.73 -22.68 0.08
C TRP A 122 13.79 -22.06 -0.97
N ALA A 123 14.28 -21.59 -2.12
CA ALA A 123 13.45 -21.12 -3.23
C ALA A 123 14.14 -21.38 -4.59
N GLU A 124 13.38 -21.43 -5.67
CA GLU A 124 13.94 -21.60 -7.02
C GLU A 124 14.64 -20.31 -7.49
N SER A 125 14.00 -19.17 -7.24
CA SER A 125 14.54 -17.85 -7.49
C SER A 125 13.85 -16.83 -6.59
N THR A 126 14.46 -15.67 -6.42
CA THR A 126 13.86 -14.58 -5.63
C THR A 126 13.95 -13.26 -6.39
N LYS A 127 12.84 -12.53 -6.42
CA LYS A 127 12.74 -11.19 -7.04
C LYS A 127 12.09 -10.22 -6.06
N PHE A 128 12.87 -9.27 -5.56
CA PHE A 128 12.42 -8.24 -4.63
C PHE A 128 12.31 -6.91 -5.38
N TYR A 129 11.08 -6.54 -5.74
CA TYR A 129 10.73 -5.27 -6.31
C TYR A 129 10.53 -4.24 -5.21
N THR A 130 11.18 -3.10 -5.36
CA THR A 130 11.09 -1.96 -4.45
C THR A 130 10.94 -0.67 -5.27
N PRO A 131 10.50 0.45 -4.67
CA PRO A 131 10.48 1.74 -5.37
C PRO A 131 11.87 2.11 -5.91
N GLU A 132 12.93 1.77 -5.18
CA GLU A 132 14.32 2.03 -5.60
C GLU A 132 14.74 1.15 -6.78
N SER A 133 14.43 -0.16 -6.76
CA SER A 133 14.87 -1.08 -7.82
C SER A 133 14.17 -0.83 -9.16
N THR A 134 12.97 -0.26 -9.12
CA THR A 134 12.12 -0.04 -10.30
C THR A 134 12.23 1.36 -10.88
N ALA A 135 12.81 2.32 -10.14
CA ALA A 135 12.84 3.74 -10.52
C ALA A 135 13.34 3.98 -11.96
N ILE A 136 14.43 3.33 -12.36
CA ILE A 136 15.02 3.49 -13.71
C ILE A 136 14.16 2.86 -14.84
N HIS A 137 13.19 2.03 -14.48
CA HIS A 137 12.29 1.36 -15.41
C HIS A 137 10.96 2.08 -15.57
N MET A 138 10.74 3.14 -14.79
CA MET A 138 9.49 3.90 -14.81
C MET A 138 9.37 4.75 -16.08
N ASP A 139 10.45 5.09 -16.77
CA ASP A 139 10.42 6.03 -17.91
C ASP A 139 9.99 5.46 -19.26
N LYS A 140 9.66 4.16 -19.30
CA LYS A 140 9.12 3.53 -20.51
C LYS A 140 7.65 3.91 -20.72
N ASP A 141 7.25 4.09 -21.96
CA ASP A 141 5.84 4.33 -22.36
C ASP A 141 5.48 3.43 -23.57
N PRO A 142 4.55 2.47 -23.43
CA PRO A 142 3.83 2.12 -22.20
C PRO A 142 4.74 1.40 -21.18
N LEU A 143 4.36 1.45 -19.90
CA LEU A 143 5.03 0.68 -18.86
C LEU A 143 4.88 -0.82 -19.11
N ASP A 144 5.97 -1.55 -18.83
CA ASP A 144 5.89 -2.99 -18.65
C ASP A 144 4.85 -3.32 -17.56
N LYS A 145 4.03 -4.35 -17.80
CA LYS A 145 2.89 -4.65 -16.93
C LYS A 145 3.30 -4.99 -15.49
N MET A 146 4.46 -5.62 -15.29
CA MET A 146 4.96 -5.89 -13.95
C MET A 146 5.43 -4.60 -13.28
N MET A 147 6.02 -3.67 -14.03
CA MET A 147 6.38 -2.35 -13.51
C MET A 147 5.16 -1.52 -13.14
N ALA A 148 4.13 -1.54 -13.98
CA ALA A 148 2.85 -0.88 -13.68
C ALA A 148 2.20 -1.48 -12.42
N LEU A 149 2.23 -2.81 -12.27
CA LEU A 149 1.73 -3.49 -11.07
C LEU A 149 2.47 -3.06 -9.81
N CYS A 150 3.80 -3.07 -9.86
CA CYS A 150 4.65 -2.60 -8.77
C CYS A 150 4.34 -1.14 -8.40
N HIS A 151 4.22 -0.25 -9.39
CA HIS A 151 3.90 1.16 -9.17
C HIS A 151 2.56 1.37 -8.45
N VAL A 152 1.52 0.66 -8.87
CA VAL A 152 0.21 0.70 -8.19
C VAL A 152 0.33 0.26 -6.72
N PHE A 153 1.12 -0.77 -6.45
CA PHE A 153 1.38 -1.21 -5.07
C PHE A 153 2.20 -0.22 -4.24
N PHE A 154 3.15 0.50 -4.85
CA PHE A 154 4.00 1.47 -4.14
C PHE A 154 3.21 2.71 -3.74
N MET A 155 2.39 3.23 -4.66
CA MET A 155 1.66 4.48 -4.46
C MET A 155 0.45 4.29 -3.53
N GLN A 156 -0.23 3.14 -3.59
CA GLN A 156 -1.42 2.83 -2.78
C GLN A 156 -2.52 3.91 -2.86
N GLU A 157 -2.59 4.65 -3.95
CA GLU A 157 -3.51 5.77 -4.11
C GLU A 157 -4.95 5.31 -4.39
N LYS A 158 -5.89 5.91 -3.66
CA LYS A 158 -7.33 5.64 -3.82
C LYS A 158 -7.96 6.32 -5.03
N ASN A 159 -7.22 7.20 -5.69
CA ASN A 159 -7.64 7.84 -6.93
C ASN A 159 -6.53 7.70 -7.96
N ILE A 160 -6.86 7.15 -9.12
CA ILE A 160 -5.90 6.99 -10.23
C ILE A 160 -5.27 8.31 -10.65
N MET A 161 -5.99 9.44 -10.55
CA MET A 161 -5.48 10.77 -10.91
C MET A 161 -4.34 11.25 -10.01
N LEU A 162 -4.18 10.64 -8.83
CA LEU A 162 -3.06 10.92 -7.92
C LEU A 162 -1.84 10.04 -8.23
N LEU A 163 -1.98 9.05 -9.11
CA LEU A 163 -0.85 8.26 -9.60
C LEU A 163 -0.07 9.09 -10.62
N GLU A 164 1.23 9.18 -10.39
CA GLU A 164 2.15 9.54 -11.46
C GLU A 164 1.95 8.57 -12.63
N LYS A 165 1.87 9.11 -13.85
CA LYS A 165 1.61 8.34 -15.09
C LYS A 165 0.22 7.68 -15.15
N TYR A 166 -0.80 8.26 -14.54
CA TYR A 166 -2.20 7.77 -14.64
C TYR A 166 -2.74 7.59 -16.07
N ASN A 167 -2.13 8.23 -17.07
CA ASN A 167 -2.48 8.08 -18.49
C ASN A 167 -1.89 6.81 -19.13
N ASP A 168 -0.97 6.12 -18.44
CA ASP A 168 -0.41 4.86 -18.92
C ASP A 168 -1.48 3.75 -18.94
N THR A 169 -1.57 3.08 -20.09
CA THR A 169 -2.61 2.07 -20.33
C THR A 169 -2.47 0.84 -19.42
N SER A 170 -1.25 0.46 -19.02
CA SER A 170 -1.02 -0.66 -18.10
C SER A 170 -1.46 -0.30 -16.68
N ILE A 171 -1.15 0.92 -16.22
CA ILE A 171 -1.60 1.45 -14.91
C ILE A 171 -3.13 1.50 -14.88
N GLN A 172 -3.78 2.05 -15.92
CA GLN A 172 -5.24 2.11 -16.01
C GLN A 172 -5.90 0.73 -15.95
N ALA A 173 -5.36 -0.24 -16.68
CA ALA A 173 -5.88 -1.61 -16.68
C ALA A 173 -5.80 -2.25 -15.29
N ILE A 174 -4.67 -2.13 -14.59
CA ILE A 174 -4.47 -2.68 -13.24
C ILE A 174 -5.35 -1.95 -12.22
N TYR A 175 -5.48 -0.64 -12.35
CA TYR A 175 -6.31 0.16 -11.48
C TYR A 175 -7.78 -0.21 -11.61
N LYS A 176 -8.26 -0.43 -12.85
CA LYS A 176 -9.63 -0.90 -13.11
C LYS A 176 -9.92 -2.23 -12.42
N VAL A 177 -9.01 -3.21 -12.53
CA VAL A 177 -9.13 -4.49 -11.80
C VAL A 177 -9.23 -4.27 -10.29
N THR A 178 -8.49 -3.30 -9.75
CA THR A 178 -8.54 -2.96 -8.32
C THR A 178 -9.89 -2.38 -7.92
N LEU A 179 -10.46 -1.50 -8.75
CA LEU A 179 -11.78 -0.91 -8.54
C LEU A 179 -12.89 -1.97 -8.60
N ASP A 180 -12.83 -2.87 -9.58
CA ASP A 180 -13.83 -3.93 -9.76
C ASP A 180 -13.88 -4.85 -8.53
N ILE A 181 -12.73 -5.18 -7.95
CA ILE A 181 -12.62 -5.94 -6.69
C ILE A 181 -13.16 -5.15 -5.50
N GLY A 182 -12.92 -3.84 -5.44
CA GLY A 182 -13.45 -2.97 -4.38
C GLY A 182 -14.96 -2.73 -4.48
N SER A 183 -15.55 -2.96 -5.65
CA SER A 183 -16.94 -2.62 -5.98
C SER A 183 -17.97 -3.68 -5.55
N THR A 184 -17.54 -4.79 -4.94
CA THR A 184 -18.41 -5.90 -4.51
C THR A 184 -19.31 -5.59 -3.29
N GLY A 185 -19.47 -4.32 -2.91
CA GLY A 185 -20.46 -3.83 -1.95
C GLY A 185 -21.57 -3.05 -2.66
N THR A 186 -22.43 -3.75 -3.40
CA THR A 186 -23.22 -3.21 -4.53
C THR A 186 -24.27 -2.14 -4.19
N ASP A 187 -24.70 -1.96 -2.94
CA ASP A 187 -25.73 -0.94 -2.63
C ASP A 187 -25.15 0.41 -2.19
N LYS A 188 -24.05 0.41 -1.43
CA LYS A 188 -23.42 1.66 -0.97
C LYS A 188 -22.59 2.30 -2.07
N ILE A 189 -21.98 1.48 -2.92
CA ILE A 189 -21.11 1.96 -3.99
C ILE A 189 -21.92 2.57 -5.12
N THR A 190 -23.02 1.95 -5.55
CA THR A 190 -23.92 2.54 -6.56
C THR A 190 -24.45 3.91 -6.13
N LYS A 191 -24.83 4.07 -4.86
CA LYS A 191 -25.26 5.36 -4.31
C LYS A 191 -24.11 6.38 -4.28
N LEU A 192 -22.94 6.00 -3.77
CA LEU A 192 -21.77 6.86 -3.74
C LEU A 192 -21.33 7.28 -5.14
N THR A 193 -21.38 6.37 -6.12
CA THR A 193 -21.05 6.65 -7.52
C THR A 193 -22.03 7.64 -8.13
N ALA A 194 -23.34 7.50 -7.87
CA ALA A 194 -24.34 8.48 -8.31
C ALA A 194 -24.12 9.86 -7.65
N ASP A 195 -23.81 9.89 -6.35
CA ASP A 195 -23.53 11.13 -5.62
C ASP A 195 -22.25 11.82 -6.13
N VAL A 196 -21.19 11.05 -6.40
CA VAL A 196 -19.93 11.55 -6.96
C VAL A 196 -20.11 12.02 -8.41
N GLN A 197 -20.88 11.31 -9.23
CA GLN A 197 -21.17 11.74 -10.59
C GLN A 197 -21.91 13.08 -10.58
N SER A 198 -22.98 13.19 -9.77
CA SER A 198 -23.72 14.45 -9.62
C SER A 198 -22.84 15.60 -9.12
N PHE A 199 -21.89 15.31 -8.23
CA PHE A 199 -20.90 16.28 -7.78
C PHE A 199 -19.98 16.73 -8.92
N CYS A 200 -19.41 15.80 -9.68
CA CYS A 200 -18.54 16.10 -10.81
C CYS A 200 -19.27 16.94 -11.86
N ASP A 201 -20.48 16.56 -12.27
CA ASP A 201 -21.30 17.30 -13.22
C ASP A 201 -21.57 18.74 -12.72
N SER A 202 -21.84 18.88 -11.41
CA SER A 202 -22.05 20.19 -10.78
C SER A 202 -20.80 21.06 -10.77
N VAL A 203 -19.62 20.48 -10.53
CA VAL A 203 -18.34 21.20 -10.55
C VAL A 203 -17.96 21.58 -11.97
N GLU A 204 -18.11 20.66 -12.93
CA GLU A 204 -17.87 20.91 -14.36
C GLU A 204 -18.74 22.06 -14.86
N CYS A 205 -20.05 22.03 -14.61
CA CYS A 205 -20.96 23.13 -14.93
C CYS A 205 -20.54 24.47 -14.31
N GLN A 206 -19.96 24.47 -13.10
CA GLN A 206 -19.47 25.71 -12.48
C GLN A 206 -18.16 26.20 -13.10
N LEU A 207 -17.26 25.29 -13.47
CA LEU A 207 -16.03 25.63 -14.19
C LEU A 207 -16.35 26.18 -15.58
N GLU A 208 -17.29 25.59 -16.31
CA GLU A 208 -17.77 26.11 -17.59
C GLU A 208 -18.39 27.52 -17.44
N LYS A 209 -19.17 27.77 -16.38
CA LYS A 209 -19.69 29.11 -16.08
C LYS A 209 -18.58 30.13 -15.81
N ILE A 210 -17.49 29.73 -15.15
CA ILE A 210 -16.35 30.60 -14.91
C ILE A 210 -15.63 30.90 -16.23
N LEU A 211 -15.41 29.88 -17.08
CA LEU A 211 -14.73 30.01 -18.37
C LEU A 211 -15.52 30.88 -19.35
N ASN A 212 -16.85 30.81 -19.35
CA ASN A 212 -17.72 31.52 -20.29
C ASN A 212 -18.20 32.90 -19.80
N GLU A 213 -17.94 33.28 -18.55
CA GLU A 213 -18.39 34.56 -17.97
C GLU A 213 -17.33 35.66 -18.17
N ASN A 214 -17.70 36.78 -18.78
CA ASN A 214 -16.79 37.88 -19.06
C ASN A 214 -16.75 38.94 -17.95
N ASN A 215 -17.61 38.83 -16.93
CA ASN A 215 -17.64 39.73 -15.79
C ASN A 215 -16.84 39.16 -14.60
N GLY A 216 -15.69 39.77 -14.30
CA GLY A 216 -14.80 39.32 -13.21
C GLY A 216 -15.45 39.23 -11.82
N LYS A 217 -16.47 40.05 -11.51
CA LYS A 217 -17.21 39.93 -10.23
C LYS A 217 -18.07 38.67 -10.18
N ARG A 218 -18.65 38.26 -11.32
CA ARG A 218 -19.46 37.05 -11.44
C ARG A 218 -18.59 35.80 -11.50
N GLN A 219 -17.45 35.84 -12.20
CA GLN A 219 -16.45 34.77 -12.16
C GLN A 219 -15.98 34.48 -10.74
N LEU A 220 -15.64 35.53 -9.96
CA LEU A 220 -15.23 35.36 -8.57
C LEU A 220 -16.34 34.77 -7.70
N LYS A 221 -17.61 35.12 -7.98
CA LYS A 221 -18.76 34.54 -7.29
C LYS A 221 -18.89 33.04 -7.61
N TYR A 222 -18.86 32.65 -8.87
CA TYR A 222 -18.93 31.25 -9.28
C TYR A 222 -17.77 30.42 -8.71
N ALA A 223 -16.55 30.97 -8.69
CA ALA A 223 -15.40 30.31 -8.07
C ALA A 223 -15.60 30.09 -6.56
N LYS A 224 -16.14 31.08 -5.83
CA LYS A 224 -16.46 30.95 -4.40
C LYS A 224 -17.57 29.93 -4.16
N ASP A 225 -18.61 29.94 -4.97
CA ASP A 225 -19.74 29.03 -4.88
C ASP A 225 -19.28 27.58 -5.14
N ALA A 226 -18.42 27.36 -6.15
CA ALA A 226 -17.79 26.07 -6.42
C ALA A 226 -16.93 25.59 -5.24
N VAL A 227 -16.05 26.44 -4.70
CA VAL A 227 -15.22 26.10 -3.52
C VAL A 227 -16.09 25.76 -2.31
N HIS A 228 -17.17 26.50 -2.09
CA HIS A 228 -18.10 26.24 -0.99
C HIS A 228 -18.82 24.90 -1.17
N PHE A 229 -19.32 24.62 -2.38
CA PHE A 229 -19.96 23.36 -2.74
C PHE A 229 -19.01 22.17 -2.53
N VAL A 230 -17.77 22.25 -3.03
CA VAL A 230 -16.72 21.25 -2.81
C VAL A 230 -16.48 20.99 -1.32
N ARG A 231 -16.40 22.05 -0.52
CA ARG A 231 -16.22 21.93 0.94
C ARG A 231 -17.40 21.26 1.62
N GLN A 232 -18.63 21.56 1.20
CA GLN A 232 -19.83 20.93 1.76
C GLN A 232 -19.91 19.45 1.39
N PHE A 233 -19.64 19.10 0.14
CA PHE A 233 -19.62 17.72 -0.31
C PHE A 233 -18.52 16.89 0.37
N LYS A 234 -17.38 17.51 0.73
CA LYS A 234 -16.29 16.83 1.45
C LYS A 234 -16.66 16.44 2.89
N ARG A 235 -17.58 17.16 3.56
CA ARG A 235 -17.89 16.94 5.00
C ARG A 235 -18.49 15.55 5.29
N PRO A 236 -19.45 15.02 4.49
CA PRO A 236 -19.99 13.68 4.69
C PRO A 236 -19.08 12.56 4.17
N CYS A 237 -18.21 12.84 3.20
CA CYS A 237 -17.34 11.82 2.57
C CYS A 237 -16.08 11.48 3.38
N LEU A 238 -15.80 12.21 4.46
CA LEU A 238 -14.77 11.85 5.42
C LEU A 238 -15.42 11.05 6.55
N PRO A 239 -14.99 9.80 6.81
CA PRO A 239 -15.48 9.09 7.98
C PRO A 239 -15.18 9.94 9.22
N SER A 240 -16.16 10.06 10.12
CA SER A 240 -15.85 10.54 11.47
C SER A 240 -14.79 9.59 12.04
N ALA A 241 -13.85 10.11 12.82
CA ALA A 241 -12.86 9.28 13.50
C ALA A 241 -13.48 8.28 14.49
N ASP A 242 -14.82 8.27 14.66
CA ASP A 242 -15.55 7.46 15.62
C ASP A 242 -16.11 6.14 15.06
N GLU A 243 -16.07 5.89 13.74
CA GLU A 243 -16.58 4.61 13.16
C GLU A 243 -15.49 3.57 12.85
N CYS A 244 -14.25 3.79 13.29
CA CYS A 244 -13.18 2.79 13.22
C CYS A 244 -12.84 2.23 14.61
N ALA A 245 -13.86 1.74 15.34
CA ALA A 245 -13.67 1.03 16.59
C ALA A 245 -14.52 -0.24 16.63
N VAL A 246 -14.17 -1.22 15.80
CA VAL A 246 -14.53 -2.63 16.06
C VAL A 246 -13.32 -3.53 15.81
N THR A 247 -12.40 -3.50 16.76
CA THR A 247 -11.81 -4.74 17.30
C THR A 247 -11.86 -4.60 18.81
N PRO A 248 -12.49 -5.53 19.55
CA PRO A 248 -12.38 -5.56 21.00
C PRO A 248 -10.94 -5.97 21.33
N ILE A 249 -10.09 -4.98 21.62
CA ILE A 249 -8.83 -5.24 22.28
C ILE A 249 -9.11 -5.20 23.77
N GLU A 250 -8.76 -6.33 24.37
CA GLU A 250 -8.78 -6.60 25.79
C GLU A 250 -8.21 -5.44 26.61
N SER A 251 -8.97 -5.13 27.65
CA SER A 251 -8.49 -4.52 28.88
C SER A 251 -7.15 -5.11 29.30
N ALA A 252 -6.09 -4.28 29.24
CA ALA A 252 -5.08 -4.08 30.30
C ALA A 252 -3.82 -3.46 29.69
N CYS A 253 -3.78 -2.12 29.67
CA CYS A 253 -2.54 -1.41 30.00
C CYS A 253 -2.95 0.01 30.38
N GLU A 254 -2.98 0.29 31.67
CA GLU A 254 -2.94 1.67 32.15
C GLU A 254 -1.74 2.33 31.49
N GLN A 255 -1.97 3.22 30.53
CA GLN A 255 -0.92 4.11 30.05
C GLN A 255 -0.61 5.02 31.23
N GLN A 256 0.39 4.61 32.01
CA GLN A 256 0.97 5.40 33.07
C GLN A 256 1.42 6.71 32.43
N GLU A 257 0.77 7.82 32.81
CA GLU A 257 1.12 9.14 32.29
C GLU A 257 2.61 9.35 32.54
N SER A 258 3.32 9.83 31.51
CA SER A 258 4.74 10.11 31.64
C SER A 258 4.98 11.17 32.72
N GLU A 259 6.06 11.01 33.48
CA GLU A 259 6.34 11.82 34.68
C GLU A 259 6.42 13.33 34.36
N ASP A 260 6.87 13.66 33.15
CA ASP A 260 6.92 15.01 32.60
C ASP A 260 5.51 15.64 32.44
N LEU A 261 4.53 14.82 32.03
CA LEU A 261 3.14 15.24 31.84
C LEU A 261 2.43 15.44 33.19
N ILE A 262 2.72 14.59 34.18
CA ILE A 262 2.20 14.71 35.55
C ILE A 262 2.72 16.02 36.18
N PHE A 263 4.01 16.30 36.04
CA PHE A 263 4.63 17.53 36.54
C PHE A 263 4.00 18.80 35.97
N VAL A 264 3.81 18.87 34.64
CA VAL A 264 3.19 20.04 33.99
C VAL A 264 1.76 20.25 34.48
N LYS A 265 0.98 19.18 34.66
CA LYS A 265 -0.40 19.27 35.17
C LYS A 265 -0.44 19.81 36.60
N GLU A 266 0.42 19.32 37.49
CA GLU A 266 0.43 19.75 38.88
C GLU A 266 0.91 21.21 39.05
N LYS A 267 1.93 21.62 38.29
CA LYS A 267 2.40 23.01 38.25
C LYS A 267 1.39 23.98 37.67
N ARG A 268 0.52 23.51 36.76
CA ARG A 268 -0.58 24.32 36.22
C ARG A 268 -1.74 24.44 37.22
N ARG A 269 -2.00 23.38 37.99
CA ARG A 269 -3.05 23.35 39.02
C ARG A 269 -2.75 24.30 40.19
N THR A 270 -1.48 24.40 40.56
CA THR A 270 -1.00 25.19 41.71
C THR A 270 -0.71 26.66 41.39
N ASN A 271 -0.53 27.02 40.11
CA ASN A 271 -0.28 28.40 39.71
C ASN A 271 -1.57 29.22 39.57
N ALA A 272 -1.68 30.29 40.34
CA ALA A 272 -2.69 31.31 40.11
C ALA A 272 -2.23 32.24 38.98
N GLY A 273 -2.91 32.18 37.83
CA GLY A 273 -2.67 33.06 36.69
C GLY A 273 -2.02 32.37 35.48
N ARG A 274 -1.42 33.17 34.59
CA ARG A 274 -0.88 32.67 33.32
C ARG A 274 0.41 31.88 33.58
N PHE A 275 0.41 30.61 33.19
CA PHE A 275 1.56 29.72 33.35
C PHE A 275 2.79 30.25 32.62
N ASN A 276 3.88 30.47 33.36
CA ASN A 276 5.16 30.87 32.77
C ASN A 276 5.93 29.62 32.32
N TRP A 277 5.80 29.32 31.02
CA TRP A 277 6.45 28.16 30.40
C TRP A 277 7.98 28.16 30.51
N ALA A 278 8.62 29.34 30.54
CA ALA A 278 10.07 29.42 30.68
C ALA A 278 10.53 28.94 32.06
N ASN A 279 9.83 29.38 33.12
CA ASN A 279 10.11 28.91 34.49
C ASN A 279 9.76 27.43 34.66
N GLY A 280 8.60 27.00 34.15
CA GLY A 280 8.19 25.59 34.21
C GLY A 280 9.18 24.65 33.51
N TYR A 281 9.75 25.08 32.38
CA TYR A 281 10.77 24.31 31.67
C TYR A 281 12.10 24.21 32.44
N ILE A 282 12.55 25.30 33.07
CA ILE A 282 13.77 25.31 33.89
C ILE A 282 13.60 24.41 35.12
N GLU A 283 12.44 24.46 35.77
CA GLU A 283 12.14 23.63 36.94
C GLU A 283 12.08 22.15 36.57
N GLY A 284 11.34 21.77 35.51
CA GLY A 284 11.27 20.37 35.08
C GLY A 284 12.60 19.83 34.54
N ARG A 285 13.49 20.69 34.01
CA ARG A 285 14.90 20.33 33.72
C ARG A 285 15.71 20.06 34.98
N THR A 286 15.53 20.88 36.01
CA THR A 286 16.24 20.74 37.29
C THR A 286 15.84 19.45 38.01
N GLU A 287 14.57 19.06 37.89
CA GLU A 287 14.04 17.80 38.42
C GLU A 287 14.34 16.58 37.53
N GLY A 288 15.02 16.76 36.39
CA GLY A 288 15.41 15.67 35.48
C GLY A 288 14.27 15.11 34.62
N LEU A 289 13.09 15.74 34.65
CA LEU A 289 11.87 15.28 33.98
C LEU A 289 11.84 15.63 32.49
N PHE A 290 12.57 16.67 32.06
CA PHE A 290 12.66 17.06 30.65
C PHE A 290 14.04 16.73 30.06
N GLN A 291 14.07 15.86 29.05
CA GLN A 291 15.26 15.58 28.24
C GLN A 291 15.28 16.45 26.97
N ARG A 292 16.47 16.58 26.37
CA ARG A 292 16.80 17.58 25.33
C ARG A 292 16.07 17.37 24.00
#